data_AF-A0A2S4ZD06-F1
#
_entry.id   AF-A0A2S4ZD06-F1
#
_cell.length_a   1.000
_cell.length_b   1.000
_cell.length_c   1.000
_cell.angle_alpha   90.00
_cell.angle_beta   90.00
_cell.angle_gamma   90.00
#
_symmetry.space_group_name_H-M   'P 1'
#
loop_
_entity.id
_entity.type
_entity.pdbx_description
1 polymer ?
#
loop_
_entity_poly.entity_id
_entity_poly.type
_entity_poly.pdbx_seq_one_letter_code
_entity_poly.pdbx_strand_id
1 'polypeptide(L)'
;MDFTLADFENLDRIPLDGTNAVLRPVFDPVLRTFAVQLWEGDGEPKGIHGLVEVFQYADEPLEAIDAFLAEHGVRALTGDEAVLLYAGLVQAKGGPDWLILQMDITTALQA
;
A
#
# COMPACT_ATOMS: atom_id res chain seq x y z
N MET A 1 -17.72 1.61 -4.60
CA MET A 1 -16.32 1.67 -5.06
C MET A 1 -16.38 2.06 -6.51
N ASP A 2 -15.90 3.26 -6.85
CA ASP A 2 -15.83 3.76 -8.23
C ASP A 2 -14.35 4.03 -8.49
N PHE A 3 -13.58 2.95 -8.63
CA PHE A 3 -12.18 3.04 -8.98
C PHE A 3 -12.05 3.33 -10.47
N THR A 4 -11.01 4.06 -10.84
CA THR A 4 -10.62 4.30 -12.22
C THR A 4 -9.29 3.63 -12.51
N LEU A 5 -8.94 3.48 -13.78
CA LEU A 5 -7.61 2.98 -14.15
C LEU A 5 -6.49 3.87 -13.57
N ALA A 6 -6.74 5.19 -13.48
CA ALA A 6 -5.79 6.17 -13.00
C ALA A 6 -5.40 5.96 -11.53
N ASP A 7 -6.31 5.43 -10.71
CA ASP A 7 -6.02 5.12 -9.29
C ASP A 7 -4.94 4.04 -9.14
N PHE A 8 -4.77 3.20 -10.16
CA PHE A 8 -3.76 2.12 -10.18
C PHE A 8 -2.48 2.49 -10.95
N GLU A 9 -2.36 3.70 -11.48
CA GLU A 9 -1.16 4.13 -12.23
C GLU A 9 0.02 4.49 -11.32
N ASN A 10 -0.23 4.91 -10.08
CA ASN A 10 0.82 5.37 -9.13
C ASN A 10 0.69 4.69 -7.76
N LEU A 11 0.74 3.35 -7.74
CA LEU A 11 0.61 2.58 -6.50
C LEU A 11 1.86 2.56 -5.63
N ASP A 12 2.98 3.14 -6.11
CA ASP A 12 4.18 3.36 -5.30
C ASP A 12 4.00 4.49 -4.28
N ARG A 13 2.94 5.31 -4.43
CA ARG A 13 2.62 6.45 -3.57
C ARG A 13 1.10 6.55 -3.37
N ILE A 14 0.62 6.10 -2.22
CA ILE A 14 -0.80 6.17 -1.86
C ILE A 14 -1.03 7.42 -0.99
N PRO A 15 -1.61 8.50 -1.54
CA PRO A 15 -1.93 9.68 -0.74
C PRO A 15 -3.02 9.36 0.28
N LEU A 16 -2.91 9.96 1.48
CA LEU A 16 -3.93 9.83 2.52
C LEU A 16 -4.81 11.08 2.54
N ASP A 17 -6.08 10.93 2.20
CA ASP A 17 -7.02 12.04 2.02
C ASP A 17 -7.11 12.94 3.26
N GLY A 18 -7.06 14.25 3.03
CA GLY A 18 -7.11 15.26 4.10
C GLY A 18 -5.79 15.43 4.86
N THR A 19 -4.69 14.83 4.40
CA THR A 19 -3.36 14.97 4.98
C THR A 19 -2.31 15.26 3.91
N ASN A 20 -1.10 15.65 4.32
CA ASN A 20 0.07 15.70 3.43
C ASN A 20 0.86 14.38 3.44
N ALA A 21 0.31 13.34 4.08
CA ALA A 21 0.97 12.07 4.24
C ALA A 21 0.75 11.14 3.04
N VAL A 22 1.75 10.32 2.75
CA VAL A 22 1.73 9.32 1.68
C VAL A 22 2.24 8.01 2.23
N LEU A 23 1.56 6.91 1.91
CA LEU A 23 2.07 5.57 2.14
C LEU A 23 2.81 5.06 0.91
N ARG A 24 3.96 4.46 1.12
CA ARG A 24 4.73 3.79 0.07
C ARG A 24 4.83 2.30 0.41
N PRO A 25 4.21 1.42 -0.38
CA PRO A 25 4.35 -0.02 -0.21
C PRO A 25 5.73 -0.46 -0.70
N VAL A 26 6.35 -1.38 0.05
CA VAL A 26 7.71 -1.85 -0.20
C VAL A 26 7.76 -3.36 -0.06
N PHE A 27 8.55 -4.00 -0.91
CA PHE A 27 8.90 -5.42 -0.81
C PHE A 27 10.42 -5.57 -0.79
N ASP A 28 10.95 -6.26 0.22
CA ASP A 28 12.35 -6.65 0.27
C ASP A 28 12.51 -8.03 -0.41
N PRO A 29 13.19 -8.13 -1.58
CA PRO A 29 13.32 -9.40 -2.29
C PRO A 29 14.31 -10.38 -1.65
N VAL A 30 15.22 -9.90 -0.80
CA VAL A 30 16.21 -10.73 -0.10
C VAL A 30 15.55 -11.41 1.09
N LEU A 31 14.81 -10.64 1.89
CA LEU A 31 14.09 -11.13 3.07
C LEU A 31 12.72 -11.73 2.70
N ARG A 32 12.21 -11.42 1.50
CA ARG A 32 10.87 -11.77 1.01
C ARG A 32 9.77 -11.26 1.93
N THR A 33 9.92 -10.02 2.40
CA THR A 33 9.00 -9.40 3.34
C THR A 33 8.39 -8.13 2.79
N PHE A 34 7.14 -7.87 3.17
CA PHE A 34 6.43 -6.63 2.90
C PHE A 34 6.69 -5.61 4.00
N ALA A 35 6.68 -4.34 3.62
CA ALA A 35 6.72 -3.22 4.53
C ALA A 35 5.92 -2.04 3.96
N VAL A 36 5.48 -1.14 4.84
CA VAL A 36 4.82 0.11 4.45
C VAL A 36 5.59 1.27 5.07
N GLN A 37 5.96 2.23 4.24
CA GLN A 37 6.63 3.45 4.71
C GLN A 37 5.65 4.62 4.75
N LEU A 38 5.64 5.38 5.83
CA LEU A 38 4.89 6.62 5.96
C LEU A 38 5.78 7.83 5.66
N TRP A 39 5.32 8.71 4.78
CA TRP A 39 6.07 9.88 4.31
C TRP A 39 5.26 11.17 4.48
N GLU A 40 5.88 12.24 4.98
CA GLU A 40 5.34 13.61 5.00
C GLU A 40 6.29 14.54 4.21
N GLY A 41 6.39 14.31 2.89
CA GLY A 41 7.30 15.02 1.98
C GLY A 41 8.33 14.10 1.30
N ASP A 42 9.40 14.68 0.74
CA ASP A 42 10.43 13.97 -0.04
C ASP A 42 11.74 13.71 0.74
N GLY A 43 11.69 13.79 2.07
CA GLY A 43 12.84 13.62 2.96
C GLY A 43 13.09 12.16 3.38
N GLU A 44 12.95 11.88 4.68
CA GLU A 44 13.02 10.54 5.24
C GLU A 44 11.62 10.03 5.59
N PRO A 45 11.40 8.70 5.61
CA PRO A 45 10.14 8.15 6.09
C PRO A 45 9.96 8.51 7.56
N LYS A 46 8.77 8.98 7.92
CA LYS A 46 8.37 9.27 9.30
C LYS A 46 8.30 7.99 10.14
N GLY A 47 7.98 6.87 9.49
CA GLY A 47 7.89 5.55 10.11
C GLY A 47 7.89 4.44 9.06
N ILE A 48 8.25 3.23 9.50
CA ILE A 48 8.25 2.02 8.66
C ILE A 48 7.53 0.91 9.42
N HIS A 49 6.41 0.45 8.88
CA HIS A 49 5.67 -0.73 9.36
C HIS A 49 6.22 -1.98 8.68
N GLY A 50 6.56 -3.03 9.43
CA GLY A 50 7.26 -4.21 8.88
C GLY A 50 8.79 -4.12 8.94
N LEU A 51 9.34 -3.21 9.75
CA LEU A 51 10.80 -3.15 9.98
C LEU A 51 11.27 -4.25 10.96
N VAL A 52 10.47 -4.53 11.98
CA VAL A 52 10.75 -5.56 12.99
C VAL A 52 9.83 -6.76 12.80
N GLU A 53 8.62 -6.54 12.31
CA GLU A 53 7.69 -7.60 11.93
C GLU A 53 8.11 -8.25 10.60
N VAL A 54 7.83 -9.54 10.45
CA VAL A 54 8.12 -10.30 9.24
C VAL A 54 6.81 -10.55 8.52
N PHE A 55 6.42 -9.62 7.64
CA PHE A 55 5.20 -9.77 6.84
C PHE A 55 5.49 -10.56 5.56
N GLN A 56 4.96 -11.77 5.47
CA GLN A 56 5.15 -12.68 4.32
C GLN A 56 4.07 -12.53 3.26
N TYR A 57 2.92 -11.99 3.63
CA TYR A 57 1.77 -11.79 2.73
C TYR A 57 1.35 -10.32 2.70
N ALA A 58 0.75 -9.90 1.58
CA ALA A 58 0.45 -8.50 1.31
C ALA A 58 -0.71 -7.96 2.17
N ASP A 59 -1.54 -8.82 2.74
CA ASP A 59 -2.65 -8.51 3.63
C ASP A 59 -2.19 -8.30 5.09
N GLU A 60 -1.12 -8.96 5.53
CA GLU A 60 -0.64 -8.88 6.91
C GLU A 60 -0.31 -7.43 7.37
N PRO A 61 0.39 -6.58 6.59
CA PRO A 61 0.60 -5.19 6.97
C PRO A 61 -0.70 -4.40 7.12
N LEU A 62 -1.77 -4.77 6.41
CA LEU A 62 -3.06 -4.07 6.48
C LEU A 62 -3.79 -4.36 7.79
N GLU A 63 -3.58 -5.52 8.41
CA GLU A 63 -4.27 -5.88 9.65
C GLU A 63 -3.88 -4.95 10.83
N ALA A 64 -2.64 -4.45 10.82
CA ALA A 64 -2.09 -3.59 11.88
C ALA A 64 -1.82 -2.14 11.43
N ILE A 65 -2.11 -1.79 10.17
CA ILE A 65 -1.77 -0.47 9.61
C ILE A 65 -2.42 0.68 10.38
N ASP A 66 -3.66 0.53 10.82
CA ASP A 66 -4.37 1.60 11.53
C ASP A 66 -3.72 1.94 12.87
N ALA A 67 -3.16 0.94 13.57
CA ALA A 67 -2.41 1.16 14.80
C ALA A 67 -1.12 1.92 14.52
N PHE A 68 -0.37 1.51 13.49
CA PHE A 68 0.83 2.21 13.03
C PHE A 68 0.54 3.66 12.63
N LEU A 69 -0.55 3.93 11.91
CA LEU A 69 -0.96 5.28 11.53
C LEU A 69 -1.31 6.13 12.75
N ALA A 70 -2.07 5.56 13.70
CA ALA A 70 -2.47 6.24 14.92
C ALA A 70 -1.25 6.65 15.77
N GLU A 71 -0.21 5.82 15.86
CA GLU A 71 1.06 6.14 16.53
C GLU A 71 1.76 7.37 15.94
N HIS A 72 1.54 7.64 14.64
CA HIS A 72 2.11 8.78 13.93
C HIS A 72 1.15 9.98 13.81
N GLY A 73 0.01 9.93 14.52
CA GLY A 73 -1.01 10.97 14.50
C GLY A 73 -1.79 11.04 13.19
N VAL A 74 -1.77 9.97 12.40
CA VAL A 74 -2.51 9.85 11.13
C VAL A 74 -3.79 9.06 11.39
N ARG A 75 -4.86 9.42 10.69
CA ARG A 75 -6.14 8.69 10.79
C ARG A 75 -6.03 7.28 10.22
N ALA A 76 -6.96 6.41 10.60
CA ALA A 76 -7.16 5.11 9.98
C ALA A 76 -7.43 5.24 8.47
N LEU A 77 -7.10 4.19 7.72
CA LEU A 77 -7.35 4.15 6.28
C LEU A 77 -8.83 4.12 5.96
N THR A 78 -9.20 4.74 4.83
CA THR A 78 -10.48 4.45 4.20
C THR A 78 -10.43 3.09 3.50
N GLY A 79 -11.59 2.52 3.18
CA GLY A 79 -11.65 1.27 2.42
C GLY A 79 -10.95 1.37 1.07
N ASP A 80 -11.07 2.53 0.40
CA ASP A 80 -10.44 2.73 -0.90
C ASP A 80 -8.91 2.84 -0.78
N GLU A 81 -8.40 3.57 0.23
CA GLU A 81 -6.96 3.65 0.52
C GLU A 81 -6.37 2.27 0.87
N ALA A 82 -7.10 1.45 1.62
CA ALA A 82 -6.68 0.08 1.94
C ALA A 82 -6.58 -0.79 0.68
N VAL A 83 -7.54 -0.69 -0.25
CA VAL A 83 -7.48 -1.41 -1.53
C VAL A 83 -6.27 -0.97 -2.36
N LEU A 84 -6.02 0.34 -2.44
CA LEU A 84 -4.86 0.87 -3.17
C LEU A 84 -3.54 0.45 -2.52
N LEU A 85 -3.45 0.46 -1.19
CA LEU A 85 -2.28 -0.01 -0.46
C LEU A 85 -2.01 -1.49 -0.73
N TYR A 86 -3.05 -2.34 -0.68
CA TYR A 86 -2.91 -3.76 -1.01
C TYR A 86 -2.41 -3.96 -2.45
N ALA A 87 -3.02 -3.26 -3.41
CA ALA A 87 -2.61 -3.34 -4.81
C ALA A 87 -1.15 -2.90 -4.99
N GLY A 88 -0.73 -1.85 -4.28
CA GLY A 88 0.64 -1.38 -4.31
C GLY A 88 1.64 -2.34 -3.65
N LEU A 89 1.27 -3.07 -2.59
CA LEU A 89 2.11 -4.13 -2.03
C LEU A 89 2.30 -5.27 -3.03
N VAL A 90 1.21 -5.73 -3.68
CA VAL A 90 1.28 -6.74 -4.74
C VAL A 90 2.16 -6.26 -5.90
N GLN A 91 2.01 -4.99 -6.32
CA GLN A 91 2.85 -4.40 -7.35
C GLN A 91 4.33 -4.33 -6.93
N ALA A 92 4.63 -3.94 -5.69
CA ALA A 92 5.99 -3.84 -5.17
C ALA A 92 6.73 -5.19 -5.14
N LYS A 93 6.01 -6.27 -4.82
CA LYS A 93 6.52 -7.65 -4.97
C LYS A 93 6.70 -8.02 -6.44
N GLY A 94 5.78 -7.58 -7.29
CA GLY A 94 5.74 -7.88 -8.71
C GLY A 94 5.47 -9.37 -9.00
N GLY A 95 5.92 -9.83 -10.17
CA GLY A 95 5.75 -11.22 -10.59
C GLY A 95 4.32 -11.59 -11.03
N PRO A 96 3.98 -12.88 -11.06
CA PRO A 96 2.70 -13.36 -11.59
C PRO A 96 1.46 -12.80 -10.87
N ASP A 97 1.55 -12.60 -9.55
CA ASP A 97 0.45 -12.09 -8.73
C ASP A 97 0.01 -10.69 -9.20
N TRP A 98 0.97 -9.84 -9.59
CA TRP A 98 0.68 -8.52 -10.14
C TRP A 98 -0.01 -8.60 -11.50
N LEU A 99 0.42 -9.51 -12.38
CA LEU A 99 -0.21 -9.69 -13.70
C LEU A 99 -1.65 -10.16 -13.56
N ILE A 100 -1.92 -11.07 -12.63
CA ILE A 100 -3.27 -11.56 -12.33
C ILE A 100 -4.13 -10.41 -11.81
N LEU A 101 -3.61 -9.63 -10.85
CA LEU A 101 -4.33 -8.48 -10.30
C LEU A 101 -4.67 -7.43 -11.39
N GLN A 102 -3.74 -7.15 -12.31
CA GLN A 102 -3.99 -6.26 -13.44
C GLN A 102 -5.13 -6.76 -14.34
N MET A 103 -5.19 -8.07 -14.61
CA MET A 103 -6.26 -8.68 -15.41
C MET A 103 -7.63 -8.56 -14.73
N ASP A 104 -7.67 -8.81 -13.42
CA ASP A 104 -8.90 -8.69 -12.63
C ASP A 104 -9.39 -7.23 -12.55
N ILE A 105 -8.49 -6.27 -12.31
CA ILE A 105 -8.81 -4.83 -12.32
C ILE A 105 -9.36 -4.41 -13.69
N THR A 106 -8.67 -4.79 -14.77
CA THR A 106 -9.09 -4.44 -16.13
C THR A 106 -10.48 -5.00 -16.44
N THR A 107 -10.75 -6.24 -16.03
CA THR A 107 -12.05 -6.88 -16.24
C THR A 107 -13.15 -6.20 -15.43
N ALA A 108 -12.89 -5.89 -14.16
CA ALA A 108 -13.86 -5.25 -13.28
C ALA A 108 -14.23 -3.83 -13.75
N LEU A 109 -13.28 -3.08 -14.30
CA LEU A 109 -13.50 -1.70 -14.78
C LEU A 109 -14.14 -1.62 -16.18
N GLN A 110 -14.23 -2.74 -16.89
CA GLN A 110 -14.89 -2.82 -18.20
C GLN A 110 -16.33 -3.35 -18.15
N ALA A 111 -16.78 -3.82 -16.97
CA ALA A 111 -18.10 -4.41 -16.75
C ALA A 111 -19.13 -3.36 -16.30
#